data_AF-A0A942HKB5-F1
#
_entry.id   AF-A0A942HKB5-F1
#
_cell.length_a   1.000
_cell.length_b   1.000
_cell.length_c   1.000
_cell.angle_alpha   90.00
_cell.angle_beta   90.00
_cell.angle_gamma   90.00
#
_symmetry.space_group_name_H-M   'P 1'
#
loop_
_entity.id
_entity.type
_entity.pdbx_description
1 polymer ?
#
loop_
_entity_poly.entity_id
_entity_poly.type
_entity_poly.pdbx_seq_one_letter_code
_entity_poly.pdbx_strand_id
1 'polypeptide(L)'
;AAAGEVGKLRFDPMAMLPFCGYNMADYFAHWLKAGEREGAKLPRVFYVNWFRKDADGKFLWPGYGENSRVLEWIFRRCEGEGEAVETAIGRLPVPTDIDTSGLEISDQAMQDLLSVDTELLRGQLPQVKEHLAQFGETLPSELEAQLAALEARLS
;
A
#
# COMPACT_ATOMS: atom_id res chain seq x y z
N ALA A 1 -7.23 1.70 19.74
CA ALA A 1 -7.15 2.61 18.58
C ALA A 1 -6.95 4.01 19.10
N ALA A 2 -5.82 4.66 18.80
CA ALA A 2 -5.64 6.08 19.15
C ALA A 2 -6.53 6.94 18.23
N ALA A 3 -7.27 7.89 18.80
CA ALA A 3 -8.14 8.79 18.06
C ALA A 3 -7.30 9.65 17.09
N GLY A 4 -7.48 9.44 15.78
CA GLY A 4 -6.98 10.36 14.76
C GLY A 4 -8.08 11.37 14.40
N GLU A 5 -7.69 12.59 14.03
CA GLU A 5 -8.63 13.56 13.48
C GLU A 5 -9.21 13.04 12.16
N VAL A 6 -10.53 13.13 12.01
CA VAL A 6 -11.23 12.70 10.79
C VAL A 6 -10.78 13.58 9.63
N GLY A 7 -10.22 12.97 8.58
CA GLY A 7 -9.84 13.67 7.35
C GLY A 7 -8.38 14.12 7.24
N LYS A 8 -7.53 13.87 8.25
CA LYS A 8 -6.08 14.05 8.12
C LYS A 8 -5.37 12.73 7.84
N LEU A 9 -4.36 12.79 6.96
CA LEU A 9 -3.47 11.65 6.72
C LEU A 9 -2.72 11.35 8.02
N ARG A 10 -2.97 10.17 8.59
CA ARG A 10 -2.22 9.67 9.74
C ARG A 10 -1.17 8.69 9.24
N PHE A 11 0.09 9.03 9.48
CA PHE A 11 1.21 8.12 9.25
C PHE A 11 1.24 7.08 10.37
N ASP A 12 1.10 5.80 10.04
CA ASP A 12 1.24 4.69 10.97
C ASP A 12 2.15 3.62 10.36
N PRO A 13 3.47 3.87 10.31
CA PRO A 13 4.42 2.98 9.63
C PRO A 13 4.32 1.56 10.17
N MET A 14 4.05 0.60 9.27
CA MET A 14 3.90 -0.82 9.59
C MET A 14 2.85 -1.11 10.69
N ALA A 15 1.88 -0.21 10.89
CA ALA A 15 0.93 -0.25 12.01
C ALA A 15 1.60 -0.32 13.41
N MET A 16 2.83 0.20 13.51
CA MET A 16 3.70 0.10 14.70
C MET A 16 3.85 1.44 15.43
N LEU A 17 3.21 2.53 15.00
CA LEU A 17 3.41 3.84 15.63
C LEU A 17 3.23 3.84 17.16
N PRO A 18 2.17 3.24 17.75
CA PRO A 18 2.00 3.22 19.20
C PRO A 18 2.76 2.07 19.90
N PHE A 19 3.50 1.25 19.15
CA PHE A 19 4.10 0.00 19.64
C PHE A 19 5.62 -0.08 19.46
N CYS A 20 6.21 0.82 18.67
CA CYS A 20 7.65 0.81 18.41
C CYS A 20 8.40 1.18 19.69
N GLY A 21 9.13 0.22 20.26
CA GLY A 21 9.81 0.37 21.55
C GLY A 21 11.19 1.05 21.48
N TYR A 22 11.59 1.50 20.29
CA TYR A 22 12.86 2.18 20.04
C TYR A 22 12.71 3.17 18.88
N ASN A 23 13.80 3.78 18.43
CA ASN A 23 13.77 4.73 17.32
C ASN A 23 13.16 4.08 16.06
N MET A 24 12.15 4.74 15.47
CA MET A 24 11.42 4.21 14.31
C MET A 24 12.29 4.11 13.05
N ALA A 25 13.28 4.99 12.87
CA ALA A 25 14.20 4.93 11.75
C ALA A 25 15.14 3.71 11.86
N ASP A 26 15.59 3.39 13.08
CA ASP A 26 16.30 2.13 13.35
C ASP A 26 15.41 0.91 13.08
N TYR A 27 14.10 1.01 13.34
CA TYR A 27 13.14 -0.03 13.00
C TYR A 27 13.01 -0.25 11.49
N PHE A 28 13.01 0.82 10.70
CA PHE A 28 13.09 0.72 9.24
C PHE A 28 14.40 0.06 8.79
N ALA A 29 15.54 0.47 9.37
CA ALA A 29 16.83 -0.13 9.09
C ALA A 29 16.86 -1.63 9.43
N HIS A 30 16.16 -2.05 10.49
CA HIS A 30 16.04 -3.47 10.85
C HIS A 30 15.32 -4.26 9.75
N TRP A 31 14.24 -3.73 9.19
CA TRP A 31 13.51 -4.36 8.09
C TRP A 31 14.39 -4.53 6.84
N LEU A 32 15.17 -3.51 6.49
CA LEU A 32 16.12 -3.57 5.36
C LEU A 32 17.17 -4.66 5.59
N LYS A 33 17.80 -4.68 6.77
CA LYS A 33 18.81 -5.68 7.15
C LYS A 33 18.27 -7.11 7.16
N ALA A 34 16.97 -7.31 7.43
CA ALA A 34 16.35 -8.63 7.34
C ALA A 34 16.34 -9.15 5.89
N GLY A 35 16.22 -8.24 4.91
CA GLY A 35 16.30 -8.49 3.47
C GLY A 35 17.66 -8.97 2.98
N GLU A 36 18.73 -8.49 3.63
CA GLU A 36 20.12 -8.71 3.22
C GLU A 36 20.73 -9.99 3.79
N ARG A 37 20.01 -10.70 4.67
CA ARG A 37 20.54 -11.91 5.31
C ARG A 37 20.78 -13.01 4.28
N GLU A 38 21.96 -13.63 4.36
CA GLU A 38 22.31 -14.75 3.49
C GLU A 38 21.28 -15.89 3.61
N GLY A 39 20.81 -16.37 2.46
CA GLY A 39 19.78 -17.41 2.39
C GLY A 39 18.36 -16.95 2.75
N ALA A 40 18.11 -15.65 2.90
CA ALA A 40 16.78 -15.13 3.20
C ALA A 40 15.76 -15.48 2.09
N LYS A 41 14.65 -16.10 2.50
CA LYS A 41 13.48 -16.32 1.65
C LYS A 41 12.44 -15.25 1.96
N LEU A 42 12.53 -14.12 1.27
CA LEU A 42 11.69 -12.96 1.56
C LEU A 42 10.25 -13.19 1.07
N PRO A 43 9.24 -12.87 1.90
CA PRO A 43 7.87 -12.88 1.46
C PRO A 43 7.63 -11.75 0.46
N ARG A 44 6.62 -11.92 -0.40
CA ARG A 44 6.07 -10.80 -1.15
C ARG A 44 5.35 -9.85 -0.19
N VAL A 45 5.51 -8.54 -0.40
CA VAL A 45 4.84 -7.50 0.39
C VAL A 45 3.68 -6.94 -0.44
N PHE A 46 2.50 -6.87 0.18
CA PHE A 46 1.29 -6.33 -0.45
C PHE A 46 0.72 -5.20 0.39
N TYR A 47 0.12 -4.23 -0.29
CA TYR A 47 -0.67 -3.17 0.30
C TYR A 47 -2.12 -3.31 -0.17
N VAL A 48 -3.08 -3.21 0.74
CA VAL A 48 -4.51 -3.35 0.44
C VAL A 48 -5.28 -2.17 1.00
N ASN A 49 -6.35 -1.78 0.30
CA ASN A 49 -7.27 -0.75 0.76
C ASN A 49 -8.72 -1.24 0.61
N TRP A 50 -9.29 -1.71 1.73
CA TRP A 50 -10.69 -2.15 1.80
C TRP A 50 -11.69 -1.00 1.91
N PHE A 51 -11.22 0.22 2.09
CA PHE A 51 -12.02 1.36 2.52
C PHE A 51 -12.20 2.41 1.43
N ARG A 52 -11.85 2.09 0.18
CA ARG A 52 -12.06 3.00 -0.95
C ARG A 52 -13.56 3.25 -1.14
N LYS A 53 -13.90 4.52 -1.34
CA LYS A 53 -15.28 4.98 -1.51
C LYS A 53 -15.45 5.66 -2.86
N ASP A 54 -16.67 5.64 -3.38
CA ASP A 54 -17.08 6.46 -4.51
C ASP A 54 -17.35 7.91 -4.11
N ALA A 55 -17.75 8.73 -5.10
CA ALA A 55 -18.09 10.14 -4.91
C ALA A 55 -19.29 10.36 -3.97
N ASP A 56 -20.18 9.37 -3.85
CA ASP A 56 -21.34 9.40 -2.95
C ASP A 56 -21.00 8.90 -1.53
N GLY A 57 -19.74 8.52 -1.29
CA GLY A 57 -19.23 8.08 0.01
C GLY A 57 -19.56 6.62 0.35
N LYS A 58 -20.06 5.84 -0.61
CA LYS A 58 -20.33 4.40 -0.49
C LYS A 58 -19.05 3.62 -0.73
N PHE A 59 -18.83 2.55 0.03
CA PHE A 59 -17.70 1.66 -0.18
C PHE A 59 -17.82 0.95 -1.52
N LEU A 60 -16.73 0.96 -2.30
CA LEU A 60 -16.66 0.28 -3.59
C LEU A 60 -16.50 -1.24 -3.43
N TRP A 61 -15.86 -1.68 -2.35
CA TRP A 61 -15.63 -3.08 -2.03
C TRP A 61 -16.47 -3.53 -0.82
N PRO A 62 -17.17 -4.69 -0.87
CA PRO A 62 -18.03 -5.15 0.22
C PRO A 62 -17.27 -5.49 1.52
N GLY A 63 -16.00 -5.86 1.43
CA GLY A 63 -15.16 -6.15 2.61
C GLY A 63 -15.49 -7.48 3.29
N TYR A 64 -15.07 -7.61 4.55
CA TYR A 64 -15.33 -8.78 5.41
C TYR A 64 -14.92 -10.11 4.74
N GLY A 65 -15.85 -11.06 4.61
CA GLY A 65 -15.60 -12.37 3.99
C GLY A 65 -15.19 -12.27 2.53
N GLU A 66 -15.63 -11.24 1.81
CA GLU A 66 -15.28 -11.04 0.41
C GLU A 66 -13.81 -10.67 0.21
N ASN A 67 -13.12 -10.19 1.26
CA ASN A 67 -11.67 -9.98 1.21
C ASN A 67 -10.89 -11.27 0.88
N SER A 68 -11.50 -12.45 1.09
CA SER A 68 -10.92 -13.73 0.69
C SER A 68 -10.58 -13.80 -0.80
N ARG A 69 -11.32 -13.11 -1.68
CA ARG A 69 -11.07 -13.04 -3.14
C ARG A 69 -9.76 -12.34 -3.47
N VAL A 70 -9.42 -11.29 -2.72
CA VAL A 70 -8.12 -10.61 -2.89
C VAL A 70 -6.99 -11.41 -2.25
N LEU A 71 -7.25 -12.14 -1.15
CA LEU A 71 -6.27 -13.06 -0.58
C LEU A 71 -5.97 -14.24 -1.51
N GLU A 72 -6.98 -14.76 -2.21
CA GLU A 72 -6.83 -15.79 -3.25
C GLU A 72 -5.92 -15.28 -4.38
N TRP A 73 -6.13 -14.06 -4.87
CA TRP A 73 -5.23 -13.43 -5.83
C TRP A 73 -3.79 -13.30 -5.29
N ILE A 74 -3.61 -12.85 -4.05
CA ILE A 74 -2.30 -12.76 -3.40
C ILE A 74 -1.61 -14.14 -3.33
N PHE A 75 -2.37 -15.20 -3.08
CA PHE A 75 -1.85 -16.57 -3.07
C PHE A 75 -1.33 -16.96 -4.45
N ARG A 76 -2.14 -16.76 -5.49
CA ARG A 76 -1.75 -16.99 -6.90
C ARG A 76 -0.50 -16.19 -7.27
N ARG A 77 -0.38 -14.92 -6.85
CA ARG A 77 0.83 -14.10 -7.05
C ARG A 77 2.07 -14.69 -6.36
N CYS A 78 1.92 -15.28 -5.18
CA CYS A 78 3.01 -15.97 -4.50
C CYS A 78 3.50 -17.20 -5.29
N GLU A 79 2.60 -17.91 -5.98
CA GLU A 79 2.89 -19.08 -6.80
C GLU A 79 3.40 -18.76 -8.22
N GLY A 80 3.49 -17.47 -8.56
CA GLY A 80 3.93 -17.02 -9.88
C GLY A 80 2.81 -16.92 -10.91
N GLU A 81 1.57 -17.13 -10.48
CA GLU A 81 0.35 -16.85 -11.23
C GLU A 81 -0.16 -15.42 -10.92
N GLY A 82 -1.43 -15.16 -11.21
CA GLY A 82 -2.13 -13.90 -10.96
C GLY A 82 -1.66 -12.80 -11.92
N GLU A 83 -2.50 -12.46 -12.88
CA GLU A 83 -2.23 -11.39 -13.83
C GLU A 83 -2.22 -10.03 -13.13
N ALA A 84 -1.25 -9.20 -13.48
CA ALA A 84 -1.06 -7.90 -12.88
C ALA A 84 -0.55 -6.88 -13.89
N VAL A 85 -0.99 -5.63 -13.74
CA VAL A 85 -0.53 -4.49 -14.51
C VAL A 85 0.44 -3.65 -13.69
N GLU A 86 1.51 -3.17 -14.34
CA GLU A 86 2.43 -2.21 -13.73
C GLU A 86 1.76 -0.84 -13.64
N THR A 87 1.89 -0.18 -12.49
CA THR A 87 1.37 1.16 -12.21
C THR A 87 2.42 1.99 -11.46
N ALA A 88 2.16 3.28 -11.27
CA ALA A 88 3.08 4.16 -10.55
C ALA A 88 3.34 3.73 -9.08
N ILE A 89 2.40 2.98 -8.47
CA ILE A 89 2.50 2.50 -7.08
C ILE A 89 2.88 1.02 -6.96
N GLY A 90 3.24 0.38 -8.07
CA GLY A 90 3.56 -1.05 -8.14
C GLY A 90 2.55 -1.83 -8.98
N ARG A 91 2.36 -3.11 -8.67
CA ARG A 91 1.53 -4.02 -9.46
C ARG A 91 0.12 -4.14 -8.90
N LEU A 92 -0.88 -3.87 -9.73
CA LEU A 92 -2.29 -4.09 -9.40
C LEU A 92 -2.85 -5.29 -10.18
N PRO A 93 -3.86 -6.01 -9.66
CA PRO A 93 -4.54 -7.05 -10.44
C PRO A 93 -5.14 -6.45 -11.71
N VAL A 94 -5.25 -7.27 -12.78
CA VAL A 94 -6.20 -6.95 -13.85
C VAL A 94 -7.64 -7.14 -13.33
N PRO A 95 -8.63 -6.36 -13.79
CA PRO A 95 -10.00 -6.44 -13.30
C PRO A 95 -10.61 -7.86 -13.34
N THR A 96 -10.24 -8.65 -14.33
CA THR A 96 -10.76 -10.01 -14.55
C THR A 96 -10.09 -11.08 -13.68
N ASP A 97 -9.02 -10.75 -12.95
CA ASP A 97 -8.25 -11.72 -12.17
C ASP A 97 -8.65 -11.74 -10.68
N ILE A 98 -9.59 -10.87 -10.29
CA ILE A 98 -10.31 -10.95 -9.02
C ILE A 98 -11.65 -11.62 -9.29
N ASP A 99 -11.95 -12.73 -8.61
CA ASP A 99 -13.25 -13.38 -8.72
C ASP A 99 -14.35 -12.48 -8.15
N THR A 100 -15.26 -12.03 -9.01
CA THR A 100 -16.44 -11.23 -8.64
C THR A 100 -17.75 -12.02 -8.71
N SER A 101 -17.68 -13.34 -8.89
CA SER A 101 -18.86 -14.19 -8.97
C SER A 101 -19.75 -14.05 -7.72
N GLY A 102 -21.02 -13.73 -7.95
CA GLY A 102 -22.00 -13.50 -6.88
C GLY A 102 -21.91 -12.12 -6.21
N LEU A 103 -21.04 -11.21 -6.67
CA LEU A 103 -20.98 -9.83 -6.19
C LEU A 103 -21.79 -8.89 -7.09
N GLU A 104 -22.54 -7.98 -6.47
CA GLU A 104 -23.16 -6.83 -7.16
C GLU A 104 -22.14 -5.69 -7.31
N ILE A 105 -21.07 -5.93 -8.07
CA ILE A 105 -20.06 -4.92 -8.41
C ILE A 105 -20.12 -4.61 -9.90
N SER A 106 -20.23 -3.31 -10.24
CA SER A 106 -20.21 -2.89 -11.64
C SER A 106 -18.78 -2.86 -12.20
N ASP A 107 -18.66 -2.96 -13.52
CA ASP A 107 -17.38 -2.80 -14.21
C ASP A 107 -16.72 -1.45 -13.87
N GLN A 108 -17.53 -0.39 -13.78
CA GLN A 108 -17.05 0.93 -13.39
C GLN A 108 -16.50 0.93 -11.96
N ALA A 109 -17.20 0.32 -11.00
CA ALA A 109 -16.72 0.24 -9.62
C ALA A 109 -15.42 -0.56 -9.52
N MET A 110 -15.26 -1.62 -10.33
CA MET A 110 -14.00 -2.38 -10.39
C MET A 110 -12.86 -1.58 -11.02
N GLN A 111 -13.13 -0.85 -12.11
CA GLN A 111 -12.15 0.07 -12.70
C GLN A 111 -11.73 1.14 -11.70
N ASP A 112 -12.70 1.71 -10.99
CA ASP A 112 -12.44 2.72 -9.95
C ASP A 112 -11.60 2.12 -8.84
N LEU A 113 -11.91 0.91 -8.33
CA LEU A 113 -11.11 0.21 -7.31
C LEU A 113 -9.64 0.07 -7.71
N LEU A 114 -9.38 -0.27 -8.96
CA LEU A 114 -8.05 -0.60 -9.50
C LEU A 114 -7.37 0.58 -10.20
N SER A 115 -7.98 1.76 -10.17
CA SER A 115 -7.38 2.98 -10.70
C SER A 115 -6.36 3.59 -9.75
N VAL A 116 -5.34 4.26 -10.31
CA VAL A 116 -4.34 5.01 -9.56
C VAL A 116 -4.48 6.49 -9.91
N ASP A 117 -4.93 7.29 -8.95
CA ASP A 117 -4.98 8.75 -9.09
C ASP A 117 -3.59 9.33 -8.81
N THR A 118 -2.83 9.53 -9.88
CA THR A 118 -1.45 10.06 -9.79
C THR A 118 -1.41 11.50 -9.32
N GLU A 119 -2.43 12.30 -9.61
CA GLU A 119 -2.48 13.71 -9.18
C GLU A 119 -2.72 13.81 -7.68
N LEU A 120 -3.68 13.03 -7.16
CA LEU A 120 -3.94 12.92 -5.73
C LEU A 120 -2.69 12.44 -4.98
N LEU A 121 -2.03 11.40 -5.47
CA LEU A 121 -0.81 10.87 -4.87
C LEU A 121 0.33 11.89 -4.89
N ARG A 122 0.50 12.63 -5.99
CA ARG A 122 1.48 13.72 -6.07
C ARG A 122 1.19 14.81 -5.05
N GLY A 123 -0.08 15.15 -4.84
CA GLY A 123 -0.51 16.09 -3.80
C GLY A 123 -0.22 15.62 -2.36
N GLN A 124 -0.04 14.32 -2.14
CA GLN A 124 0.33 13.75 -0.84
C GLN A 124 1.84 13.70 -0.58
N LEU A 125 2.67 13.73 -1.63
CA LEU A 125 4.14 13.66 -1.51
C LEU A 125 4.73 14.68 -0.53
N PRO A 126 4.30 15.95 -0.46
CA PRO A 126 4.81 16.90 0.53
C PRO A 126 4.65 16.43 1.97
N GLN A 127 3.49 15.83 2.31
CA GLN A 127 3.24 15.31 3.67
C GLN A 127 4.11 14.09 3.96
N VAL A 128 4.34 13.22 2.97
CA VAL A 128 5.24 12.06 3.12
C VAL A 128 6.68 12.52 3.35
N LYS A 129 7.15 13.52 2.57
CA LYS A 129 8.48 14.13 2.73
C LYS A 129 8.63 14.76 4.11
N GLU A 130 7.65 15.54 4.55
CA GLU A 130 7.64 16.15 5.89
C GLU A 130 7.69 15.09 6.99
N HIS A 131 6.90 14.02 6.87
CA HIS A 131 6.91 12.94 7.84
C HIS A 131 8.27 12.25 7.92
N LEU A 132 8.89 11.90 6.79
CA LEU A 132 10.18 11.23 6.77
C LEU A 132 11.33 12.15 7.24
N ALA A 133 11.27 13.45 6.95
CA ALA A 133 12.27 14.42 7.38
C ALA A 133 12.42 14.51 8.92
N GLN A 134 11.38 14.12 9.68
CA GLN A 134 11.43 14.07 11.15
C GLN A 134 12.49 13.09 11.68
N PHE A 135 12.89 12.10 10.88
CA PHE A 135 13.92 11.13 11.26
C PHE A 135 15.36 11.64 11.02
N GLY A 136 15.53 12.76 10.30
CA GLY A 136 16.83 13.38 10.05
C GLY A 136 17.87 12.39 9.52
N GLU A 137 19.09 12.47 10.03
CA GLU A 137 20.22 11.62 9.62
C GLU A 137 20.03 10.13 9.96
N THR A 138 19.04 9.77 10.76
CA THR A 138 18.77 8.36 11.10
C THR A 138 17.90 7.65 10.07
N LEU A 139 17.27 8.39 9.15
CA LEU A 139 16.48 7.80 8.07
C LEU A 139 17.38 6.97 7.13
N PRO A 140 17.05 5.69 6.85
CA PRO A 140 17.83 4.92 5.89
C PRO A 140 17.72 5.50 4.49
N SER A 141 18.87 5.63 3.81
CA SER A 141 18.96 6.19 2.45
C SER A 141 18.10 5.46 1.42
N GLU A 142 17.82 4.17 1.66
CA GLU A 142 16.97 3.32 0.82
C GLU A 142 15.51 3.80 0.83
N LEU A 143 15.03 4.36 1.96
CA LEU A 143 13.68 4.94 2.03
C LEU A 143 13.61 6.24 1.21
N GLU A 144 14.64 7.07 1.29
CA GLU A 144 14.75 8.28 0.46
C GLU A 144 14.80 7.93 -1.03
N ALA A 145 15.59 6.92 -1.39
CA ALA A 145 15.70 6.43 -2.76
C ALA A 145 14.36 5.89 -3.28
N GLN A 146 13.61 5.13 -2.47
CA GLN A 146 12.28 4.64 -2.85
C GLN A 146 11.26 5.78 -3.00
N LEU A 147 11.32 6.80 -2.14
CA LEU A 147 10.47 7.99 -2.26
C LEU A 147 10.79 8.77 -3.54
N ALA A 148 12.07 9.00 -3.85
CA ALA A 148 12.50 9.65 -5.09
C ALA A 148 12.06 8.86 -6.34
N ALA A 149 12.17 7.53 -6.29
CA ALA A 149 11.70 6.66 -7.37
C ALA A 149 10.17 6.72 -7.53
N LEU A 150 9.41 6.79 -6.43
CA LEU A 150 7.96 7.00 -6.50
C LEU A 150 7.61 8.36 -7.11
N GLU A 151 8.29 9.43 -6.69
CA GLU A 151 8.09 10.77 -7.26
C GLU A 151 8.36 10.79 -8.77
N ALA A 152 9.41 10.11 -9.24
CA ALA A 152 9.69 9.98 -10.67
C ALA A 152 8.61 9.21 -11.44
N ARG A 153 8.03 8.15 -10.85
CA ARG A 153 6.91 7.40 -11.46
C ARG A 153 5.60 8.17 -11.47
N LEU A 154 5.44 9.13 -10.55
CA LEU A 154 4.28 10.02 -10.46
C LEU A 154 4.47 11.31 -11.27
N SER A 155 5.62 11.53 -11.92
CA SER A 155 5.89 12.75 -12.70
C SER A 155 5.32 12.68 -14.11
#